data_AF-A0A914NWM0-F1
#
_entry.id   AF-A0A914NWM0-F1
#
_cell.length_a   1.000
_cell.length_b   1.000
_cell.length_c   1.000
_cell.angle_alpha   90.00
_cell.angle_beta   90.00
_cell.angle_gamma   90.00
#
_symmetry.space_group_name_H-M   'P 1'
#
loop_
_entity.id
_entity.type
_entity.pdbx_description
1 polymer ?
#
loop_
_entity_poly.entity_id
_entity_poly.type
_entity_poly.pdbx_seq_one_letter_code
_entity_poly.pdbx_strand_id
1 'polypeptide(L)'
;MQSMVITSKMESVGIKLDRRKAGKMVSYILEKMVFIEGEIYKLAGERFNLDSASEVSKILFIKLQLNLPEHIISNNNCKTRKRHRKHFPTNASVLKQINHPICVKIDKWRRMANALSCLRSLLASVSSGDSRIHTHFENIGTITGRVCCFSPNLQFISKKSLFDEKTASSVRSIFCCAE
;
A
#
# COMPACT_ATOMS: atom_id res chain seq x y z
N MET A 1 -19.65 -25.40 -13.84
CA MET A 1 -20.11 -24.57 -14.98
C MET A 1 -20.77 -23.26 -14.54
N GLN A 2 -21.69 -23.24 -13.57
CA GLN A 2 -22.40 -22.00 -13.17
C GLN A 2 -21.47 -20.86 -12.68
N SER A 3 -20.41 -21.16 -11.94
CA SER A 3 -19.45 -20.16 -11.45
C SER A 3 -18.74 -19.39 -12.58
N MET A 4 -18.36 -20.08 -13.66
CA MET A 4 -17.74 -19.45 -14.83
C MET A 4 -18.70 -18.48 -15.53
N VAL A 5 -19.98 -18.85 -15.65
CA VAL A 5 -21.00 -17.96 -16.24
C VAL A 5 -21.17 -16.68 -15.41
N ILE A 6 -21.13 -16.80 -14.08
CA ILE A 6 -21.23 -15.65 -13.18
C ILE A 6 -20.00 -14.75 -13.32
N THR A 7 -18.79 -15.32 -13.27
CA THR A 7 -17.57 -14.51 -13.37
C THR A 7 -17.50 -13.80 -14.73
N SER A 8 -17.79 -14.48 -15.85
CA SER A 8 -17.82 -13.84 -17.17
C SER A 8 -18.82 -12.69 -17.27
N LYS A 9 -19.99 -12.79 -16.60
CA LYS A 9 -20.94 -11.67 -16.50
C LYS A 9 -20.37 -10.51 -15.67
N MET A 10 -19.64 -10.80 -14.60
CA MET A 10 -18.99 -9.75 -13.80
C MET A 10 -17.88 -9.05 -14.60
N GLU A 11 -17.11 -9.79 -15.39
CA GLU A 11 -16.07 -9.23 -16.27
C GLU A 11 -16.67 -8.31 -17.32
N SER A 12 -17.75 -8.73 -17.98
CA SER A 12 -18.38 -7.94 -19.04
C SER A 12 -19.05 -6.67 -18.51
N VAL A 13 -19.67 -6.73 -17.33
CA VAL A 13 -20.30 -5.56 -16.70
C VAL A 13 -19.25 -4.56 -16.21
N GLY A 14 -18.15 -5.03 -15.61
CA GLY A 14 -17.11 -4.17 -15.07
C GLY A 14 -17.57 -3.23 -13.94
N ILE A 15 -16.63 -2.50 -13.34
CA ILE A 15 -16.88 -1.63 -12.20
C ILE A 15 -16.58 -0.18 -12.59
N LYS A 16 -17.57 0.70 -12.43
CA LYS A 16 -17.45 2.14 -12.74
C LYS A 16 -16.49 2.83 -11.76
N LEU A 17 -15.59 3.64 -12.30
CA LEU A 17 -14.63 4.42 -11.53
C LEU A 17 -14.78 5.92 -11.80
N ASP A 18 -14.86 6.72 -10.75
CA ASP A 18 -14.84 8.19 -10.86
C ASP A 18 -13.42 8.70 -11.09
N ARG A 19 -13.09 8.97 -12.35
CA ARG A 19 -11.78 9.47 -12.78
C ARG A 19 -11.44 10.83 -12.16
N ARG A 20 -12.44 11.69 -11.96
CA ARG A 20 -12.23 13.03 -11.39
C ARG A 20 -11.86 12.92 -9.91
N LYS A 21 -12.59 12.10 -9.16
CA LYS A 21 -12.30 11.85 -7.73
C LYS A 21 -10.95 11.16 -7.55
N ALA A 22 -10.62 10.17 -8.39
CA ALA A 22 -9.33 9.51 -8.37
C ALA A 22 -8.18 10.49 -8.69
N GLY A 23 -8.32 11.35 -9.70
CA GLY A 23 -7.32 12.37 -10.04
C GLY A 23 -7.08 13.37 -8.90
N LYS A 24 -8.15 13.90 -8.29
CA LYS A 24 -8.05 14.78 -7.10
C LYS A 24 -7.31 14.10 -5.95
N MET A 25 -7.62 12.83 -5.71
CA MET A 25 -6.97 12.04 -4.66
C MET A 25 -5.47 11.84 -4.94
N VAL A 26 -5.09 11.56 -6.19
CA VAL A 26 -3.68 11.44 -6.60
C VAL A 26 -2.92 12.74 -6.35
N SER A 27 -3.45 13.89 -6.79
CA SER A 27 -2.80 15.19 -6.58
C SER A 27 -2.63 15.50 -5.10
N TYR A 28 -3.67 15.27 -4.29
CA TYR A 28 -3.63 15.50 -2.86
C TYR A 28 -2.61 14.59 -2.14
N ILE A 29 -2.54 13.31 -2.53
CA ILE A 29 -1.54 12.37 -1.97
C ILE A 29 -0.13 12.86 -2.27
N LEU A 30 0.15 13.25 -3.52
CA LEU A 30 1.47 13.74 -3.93
C LEU A 30 1.91 14.97 -3.13
N GLU A 31 1.01 15.94 -2.97
CA GLU A 31 1.28 17.14 -2.18
C GLU A 31 1.62 16.80 -0.71
N LYS A 32 0.83 15.92 -0.08
CA LYS A 32 1.06 15.50 1.31
C LYS A 32 2.32 14.64 1.47
N MET A 33 2.64 13.81 0.46
CA MET A 33 3.88 13.02 0.47
C MET A 33 5.10 13.93 0.50
N VAL A 34 5.17 14.97 -0.34
CA VAL A 34 6.29 15.94 -0.35
C VAL A 34 6.49 16.60 1.02
N PHE A 35 5.40 17.00 1.68
CA PHE A 35 5.48 17.59 3.01
C PHE A 35 6.06 16.61 4.05
N ILE A 36 5.54 15.37 4.07
CA ILE A 36 5.97 14.34 5.02
C ILE A 36 7.41 13.89 4.73
N GLU A 37 7.82 13.81 3.47
CA GLU A 37 9.21 13.54 3.07
C GLU A 37 10.17 14.59 3.63
N GLY A 38 9.81 15.87 3.50
CA GLY A 38 10.60 16.96 4.07
C GLY A 38 10.77 16.85 5.58
N GLU A 39 9.71 16.48 6.30
CA GLU A 39 9.79 16.24 7.74
C GLU A 39 10.66 15.02 8.08
N ILE A 40 10.55 13.92 7.32
CA ILE A 40 11.37 12.72 7.54
C ILE A 40 12.84 13.03 7.32
N TYR A 41 13.20 13.75 6.26
CA TYR A 41 14.58 14.12 5.98
C TYR A 41 15.16 15.07 7.04
N LYS A 42 14.35 16.00 7.57
CA LYS A 42 14.76 16.84 8.71
C LYS A 42 15.03 16.02 9.97
N LEU A 43 14.19 15.04 10.28
CA LEU A 43 14.37 14.15 11.43
C LEU A 43 15.55 13.19 11.26
N ALA A 44 15.83 12.73 10.03
CA ALA A 44 16.94 11.84 9.74
C ALA A 44 18.29 12.57 9.55
N GLY A 45 18.27 13.87 9.29
CA GLY A 45 19.45 14.68 8.98
C GLY A 45 20.12 14.33 7.63
N GLU A 46 19.49 13.50 6.79
CA GLU A 46 19.97 13.19 5.43
C GLU A 46 18.81 12.75 4.54
N ARG A 47 19.05 12.77 3.22
CA ARG A 47 18.14 12.23 2.22
C ARG A 47 18.45 10.77 1.95
N PHE A 48 17.40 9.97 1.83
CA PHE A 48 17.48 8.55 1.54
C PHE A 48 16.20 8.08 0.83
N ASN A 49 16.23 6.88 0.28
CA ASN A 49 15.10 6.29 -0.40
C ASN A 49 14.12 5.66 0.62
N LEU A 50 12.92 6.24 0.72
CA LEU A 50 11.86 5.79 1.63
C LEU A 50 11.17 4.49 1.19
N ASP A 51 11.22 4.16 -0.10
CA ASP A 51 10.76 2.87 -0.63
C ASP A 51 11.72 1.74 -0.24
N SER A 52 13.00 2.06 -0.07
CA SER A 52 14.03 1.07 0.29
C SER A 52 13.96 0.74 1.78
N ALA A 53 13.39 -0.44 2.09
CA ALA A 53 13.35 -0.95 3.47
C ALA A 53 14.73 -1.07 4.12
N SER A 54 15.77 -1.31 3.29
CA SER A 54 17.17 -1.39 3.72
C SER A 54 17.70 -0.03 4.18
N GLU A 55 17.49 1.02 3.38
CA GLU A 55 17.94 2.37 3.74
C GLU A 55 17.20 2.91 4.95
N VAL A 56 15.87 2.76 4.98
CA VAL A 56 15.06 3.10 6.15
C VAL A 56 15.57 2.39 7.41
N SER A 57 15.92 1.10 7.30
CA SER A 57 16.49 0.35 8.43
C SER A 57 17.84 0.90 8.90
N LYS A 58 18.71 1.32 7.97
CA LYS A 58 20.02 1.91 8.33
C LYS A 58 19.83 3.23 9.07
N ILE A 59 18.95 4.10 8.58
CA ILE A 59 18.65 5.38 9.24
C ILE A 59 18.12 5.17 10.65
N LEU A 60 17.11 4.30 10.81
CA LEU A 60 16.45 4.12 12.11
C LEU A 60 17.36 3.47 13.16
N PHE A 61 18.11 2.43 12.78
CA PHE A 61 18.79 1.59 13.77
C PHE A 61 20.31 1.82 13.83
N ILE A 62 20.94 2.32 12.77
CA ILE A 62 22.38 2.60 12.75
C ILE A 62 22.62 4.07 13.09
N LYS A 63 21.93 4.98 12.41
CA LYS A 63 22.15 6.44 12.56
C LYS A 63 21.44 7.01 13.77
N LEU A 64 20.12 6.78 13.87
CA LEU A 64 19.30 7.27 14.98
C LEU A 64 19.39 6.37 16.23
N GLN A 65 20.05 5.21 16.12
CA GLN A 65 20.26 4.25 17.20
C GLN A 65 18.99 3.94 17.99
N LEU A 66 17.84 3.86 17.32
CA LEU A 66 16.57 3.59 17.99
C LEU A 66 16.58 2.16 18.54
N ASN A 67 16.16 2.01 19.80
CA ASN A 67 16.10 0.72 20.45
C ASN A 67 15.17 -0.22 19.68
N LEU A 68 15.69 -1.38 19.28
CA LEU A 68 14.86 -2.43 18.73
C LEU A 68 13.98 -3.01 19.84
N PRO A 69 12.71 -3.33 19.54
CA PRO A 69 11.86 -4.06 20.46
C PRO A 69 12.51 -5.37 20.93
N GLU A 70 12.42 -5.64 22.23
CA GLU A 70 13.05 -6.78 22.91
C GLU A 70 12.68 -8.13 22.27
N HIS A 71 11.46 -8.30 21.76
CA HIS A 71 11.01 -9.53 21.07
C HIS A 71 11.71 -9.78 19.73
N ILE A 72 12.38 -8.79 19.12
CA ILE A 72 13.23 -8.94 17.92
C ILE A 72 14.66 -9.32 18.32
N ILE A 73 15.11 -8.86 19.50
CA ILE A 73 16.42 -9.12 20.07
C ILE A 73 16.46 -10.52 20.72
N SER A 74 15.40 -10.90 21.44
CA SER A 74 15.23 -12.14 22.20
C SER A 74 14.85 -13.34 21.32
N ASN A 75 14.03 -13.14 20.28
CA ASN A 75 13.89 -14.13 19.21
C ASN A 75 15.17 -14.16 18.39
N ASN A 76 16.17 -14.89 18.90
CA ASN A 76 17.36 -15.33 18.19
C ASN A 76 17.03 -16.28 17.01
N ASN A 77 16.04 -15.95 16.19
CA ASN A 77 16.12 -16.18 14.75
C ASN A 77 17.08 -15.17 14.08
N CYS A 78 17.64 -14.20 14.81
CA CYS A 78 18.83 -13.45 14.38
C CYS A 78 20.13 -14.28 14.45
N LYS A 79 20.18 -15.39 15.21
CA LYS A 79 21.29 -16.35 15.16
C LYS A 79 21.11 -17.43 14.08
N THR A 80 19.89 -17.89 13.81
CA THR A 80 19.62 -19.02 12.89
C THR A 80 19.10 -18.66 11.49
N ARG A 81 18.65 -17.42 11.22
CA ARG A 81 18.29 -16.95 9.85
C ARG A 81 19.31 -15.97 9.26
N LYS A 82 20.58 -16.10 9.63
CA LYS A 82 21.72 -15.34 9.08
C LYS A 82 21.94 -15.49 7.57
N ARG A 83 21.21 -16.37 6.87
CA ARG A 83 21.46 -16.61 5.44
C ARG A 83 20.85 -15.58 4.47
N HIS A 84 19.86 -14.75 4.84
CA HIS A 84 19.19 -13.90 3.82
C HIS A 84 18.70 -12.48 4.18
N ARG A 85 18.78 -11.97 5.43
CA ARG A 85 18.33 -10.60 5.73
C ARG A 85 19.49 -9.64 6.05
N LYS A 86 19.81 -8.76 5.09
CA LYS A 86 20.86 -7.72 5.20
C LYS A 86 20.44 -6.51 6.04
N HIS A 87 19.19 -6.42 6.49
CA HIS A 87 18.65 -5.26 7.22
C HIS A 87 17.58 -5.70 8.26
N PHE A 88 17.34 -4.86 9.26
CA PHE A 88 16.31 -5.08 10.27
C PHE A 88 14.90 -4.91 9.68
N PRO A 89 13.87 -5.59 10.23
CA PRO A 89 12.51 -5.45 9.75
C PRO A 89 11.95 -4.07 10.12
N THR A 90 11.44 -3.33 9.12
CA THR A 90 10.79 -2.03 9.31
C THR A 90 9.28 -2.12 9.07
N ASN A 91 8.65 -3.23 9.47
CA ASN A 91 7.21 -3.42 9.27
C ASN A 91 6.38 -2.47 10.14
N ALA A 92 5.14 -2.21 9.75
CA ALA A 92 4.23 -1.33 10.51
C ALA A 92 4.11 -1.74 11.99
N SER A 93 4.09 -3.03 12.31
CA SER A 93 4.05 -3.52 13.70
C SER A 93 5.32 -3.16 14.48
N VAL A 94 6.49 -3.20 13.84
CA VAL A 94 7.77 -2.85 14.48
C VAL A 94 7.88 -1.33 14.67
N LEU A 95 7.52 -0.56 13.64
CA LEU A 95 7.55 0.91 13.69
C LEU A 95 6.63 1.47 14.78
N LYS A 96 5.49 0.83 15.06
CA LYS A 96 4.56 1.24 16.12
C LYS A 96 5.07 1.03 17.54
N GLN A 97 6.04 0.12 17.73
CA GLN A 97 6.60 -0.17 19.05
C GLN A 97 7.77 0.74 19.40
N ILE A 98 8.29 1.49 18.42
CA ILE A 98 9.39 2.43 18.61
C ILE A 98 8.78 3.81 18.85
N ASN A 99 9.05 4.39 20.02
CA ASN A 99 8.52 5.70 20.37
C ASN A 99 9.37 6.82 19.75
N HIS A 100 9.25 7.01 18.43
CA HIS A 100 9.93 8.11 17.71
C HIS A 100 9.02 8.70 16.62
N PRO A 101 8.94 10.04 16.47
CA PRO A 101 8.06 10.69 15.49
C PRO A 101 8.34 10.25 14.05
N ILE A 102 9.61 9.96 13.73
CA ILE A 102 10.00 9.48 12.39
C ILE A 102 9.27 8.18 11.99
N CYS A 103 9.01 7.27 12.94
CA CYS A 103 8.38 5.98 12.66
C CYS A 103 6.91 6.17 12.26
N VAL A 104 6.21 7.10 12.90
CA VAL A 104 4.83 7.49 12.56
C VAL A 104 4.79 8.13 11.17
N LYS A 105 5.73 9.03 10.86
CA LYS A 105 5.83 9.68 9.55
C LYS A 105 6.12 8.67 8.44
N ILE A 106 7.05 7.73 8.64
CA ILE A 106 7.38 6.66 7.68
C ILE A 106 6.18 5.74 7.44
N ASP A 107 5.45 5.33 8.48
CA ASP A 107 4.25 4.50 8.31
C ASP A 107 3.15 5.25 7.53
N LYS A 108 2.94 6.53 7.82
CA LYS A 108 2.02 7.39 7.04
C LYS A 108 2.47 7.50 5.58
N TRP A 109 3.75 7.75 5.33
CA TRP A 109 4.31 7.85 3.98
C TRP A 109 4.11 6.56 3.16
N ARG A 110 4.45 5.39 3.73
CA ARG A 110 4.29 4.10 3.05
C ARG A 110 2.84 3.76 2.73
N ARG A 111 1.90 4.13 3.61
CA ARG A 111 0.46 3.96 3.33
C ARG A 111 0.02 4.79 2.12
N MET A 112 0.49 6.03 2.02
CA MET A 112 0.22 6.90 0.88
C MET A 112 0.88 6.39 -0.41
N ALA A 113 2.14 5.95 -0.34
CA ALA A 113 2.86 5.40 -1.49
C ALA A 113 2.15 4.16 -2.07
N ASN A 114 1.71 3.24 -1.21
CA ASN A 114 0.92 2.07 -1.62
C ASN A 114 -0.42 2.47 -2.26
N ALA A 115 -1.09 3.47 -1.71
CA ALA A 115 -2.34 3.97 -2.24
C ALA A 115 -2.17 4.64 -3.60
N LEU A 116 -1.11 5.43 -3.76
CA LEU A 116 -0.75 6.08 -5.02
C LEU A 116 -0.45 5.05 -6.11
N SER A 117 0.31 4.00 -5.79
CA SER A 117 0.58 2.90 -6.71
C SER A 117 -0.71 2.19 -7.16
N CYS A 118 -1.60 1.87 -6.21
CA CYS A 118 -2.90 1.28 -6.49
C CYS A 118 -3.77 2.20 -7.37
N LEU A 119 -3.87 3.49 -7.04
CA LEU A 119 -4.64 4.47 -7.82
C LEU A 119 -4.13 4.63 -9.25
N ARG A 120 -2.81 4.69 -9.43
CA ARG A 120 -2.19 4.77 -10.77
C ARG A 120 -2.49 3.53 -11.60
N SER A 121 -2.37 2.34 -11.00
CA SER A 121 -2.73 1.08 -11.67
C SER A 121 -4.21 1.05 -12.07
N LEU A 122 -5.12 1.46 -11.17
CA LEU A 122 -6.55 1.49 -11.45
C LEU A 122 -6.88 2.47 -12.58
N LEU A 123 -6.31 3.68 -12.55
CA LEU A 123 -6.50 4.70 -13.59
C LEU A 123 -5.99 4.24 -14.96
N ALA A 124 -4.87 3.51 -15.01
CA ALA A 124 -4.33 2.95 -16.25
C ALA A 124 -5.21 1.82 -16.81
N SER A 125 -5.95 1.10 -15.97
CA SER A 125 -6.82 0.00 -16.37
C SER A 125 -8.25 0.42 -16.72
N VAL A 126 -8.60 1.71 -16.63
CA VAL A 126 -9.95 2.16 -17.00
C VAL A 126 -10.10 2.18 -18.52
N SER A 127 -11.09 1.46 -19.04
CA SER A 127 -11.44 1.51 -20.46
C SER A 127 -11.89 2.91 -20.87
N SER A 128 -11.40 3.40 -22.01
CA SER A 128 -11.75 4.73 -22.53
C SER A 128 -13.21 4.84 -22.98
N GLY A 129 -13.86 3.72 -23.30
CA GLY A 129 -15.23 3.71 -23.83
C GLY A 129 -16.32 3.93 -22.79
N ASP A 130 -16.21 3.30 -21.62
CA ASP A 130 -17.30 3.22 -20.64
C ASP A 130 -16.92 3.71 -19.23
N SER A 131 -15.66 4.13 -19.04
CA SER A 131 -15.13 4.52 -17.73
C SER A 131 -15.23 3.42 -16.66
N ARG A 132 -15.19 2.15 -17.09
CA ARG A 132 -15.22 0.99 -16.20
C ARG A 132 -13.88 0.28 -16.18
N ILE A 133 -13.66 -0.44 -15.08
CA ILE A 133 -12.55 -1.37 -14.92
C ILE A 133 -13.12 -2.77 -15.11
N HIS A 134 -12.53 -3.50 -16.05
CA HIS A 134 -12.76 -4.92 -16.25
C HIS A 134 -11.58 -5.67 -15.63
N THR A 135 -11.86 -6.56 -14.68
CA THR A 135 -10.87 -7.45 -14.08
C THR A 135 -11.12 -8.85 -14.60
N HIS A 136 -10.08 -9.67 -14.72
CA HIS A 136 -10.22 -11.08 -15.08
C HIS A 136 -10.27 -11.94 -13.84
N PHE A 137 -11.20 -12.89 -13.77
CA PHE A 137 -11.36 -13.83 -12.68
C PHE A 137 -10.87 -15.21 -13.07
N GLU A 138 -10.04 -15.80 -12.21
CA GLU A 138 -9.52 -17.14 -12.39
C GLU A 138 -9.92 -18.05 -11.23
N ASN A 139 -10.57 -19.16 -11.59
CA ASN A 139 -11.12 -20.14 -10.67
C ASN A 139 -10.27 -21.42 -10.56
N ILE A 140 -9.38 -21.66 -11.53
CA ILE A 140 -8.67 -22.96 -11.70
C ILE A 140 -7.28 -22.97 -11.01
N GLY A 141 -6.79 -21.81 -10.54
CA GLY A 141 -5.41 -21.66 -10.07
C GLY A 141 -5.15 -21.71 -8.56
N THR A 142 -6.16 -21.83 -7.69
CA THR A 142 -5.94 -21.80 -6.23
C THR A 142 -6.22 -23.14 -5.56
N ILE A 143 -5.26 -23.60 -4.75
CA ILE A 143 -5.37 -24.84 -3.96
C ILE A 143 -6.54 -24.75 -2.97
N THR A 144 -6.84 -23.55 -2.47
CA THR A 144 -7.92 -23.32 -1.50
C THR A 144 -9.30 -23.16 -2.14
N GLY A 145 -9.43 -23.17 -3.47
CA GLY A 145 -10.69 -22.92 -4.17
C GLY A 145 -11.21 -21.47 -4.11
N ARG A 146 -10.33 -20.49 -3.81
CA ARG A 146 -10.66 -19.06 -3.86
C ARG A 146 -10.56 -18.53 -5.28
N VAL A 147 -11.48 -17.65 -5.66
CA VAL A 147 -11.38 -16.92 -6.92
C VAL A 147 -10.25 -15.90 -6.82
N CYS A 148 -9.35 -15.87 -7.80
CA CYS A 148 -8.34 -14.82 -7.94
C CYS A 148 -8.79 -13.82 -9.00
N CYS A 149 -8.31 -12.58 -8.91
CA CYS A 149 -8.52 -11.60 -9.99
C CYS A 149 -7.21 -10.90 -10.39
N PHE A 150 -7.07 -10.59 -11.68
CA PHE A 150 -5.89 -9.91 -12.23
C PHE A 150 -6.27 -8.89 -13.32
N SER A 151 -5.32 -8.00 -13.63
CA SER A 151 -5.41 -6.99 -14.70
C SER A 151 -6.67 -6.10 -14.67
N PRO A 152 -6.92 -5.29 -13.62
CA PRO A 152 -6.13 -5.12 -12.39
C PRO A 152 -6.63 -6.00 -11.25
N ASN A 153 -5.80 -6.22 -10.23
CA ASN A 153 -6.21 -6.97 -9.04
C ASN A 153 -7.03 -6.09 -8.09
N LEU A 154 -8.34 -6.29 -8.08
CA LEU A 154 -9.29 -5.55 -7.25
C LEU A 154 -9.43 -6.10 -5.81
N GLN A 155 -8.93 -7.31 -5.54
CA GLN A 155 -8.98 -7.90 -4.19
C GLN A 155 -8.04 -7.18 -3.21
N PHE A 156 -6.94 -6.62 -3.70
CA PHE A 156 -5.93 -5.96 -2.86
C PHE A 156 -6.11 -4.44 -2.69
N ILE A 157 -7.31 -3.91 -2.95
CA ILE A 157 -7.58 -2.48 -2.74
C ILE A 157 -7.67 -2.16 -1.24
N SER A 158 -6.78 -1.26 -0.79
CA SER A 158 -6.67 -0.85 0.62
C SER A 158 -8.00 -0.35 1.17
N LYS A 159 -8.46 -1.00 2.25
CA LYS A 159 -9.62 -0.55 3.05
C LYS A 159 -9.25 0.59 4.00
N LYS A 160 -7.97 0.71 4.37
CA LYS A 160 -7.53 1.68 5.38
C LYS A 160 -7.76 3.10 4.88
N SER A 161 -8.22 3.97 5.78
CA SER A 161 -8.22 5.41 5.51
C SER A 161 -6.79 5.87 5.27
N LEU A 162 -6.61 6.65 4.21
CA LEU A 162 -5.33 7.24 3.86
C LEU A 162 -5.01 8.49 4.69
N PHE A 163 -6.05 9.12 5.23
CA PHE A 163 -5.97 10.41 5.90
C PHE A 163 -6.56 10.35 7.30
N ASP A 164 -6.19 11.33 8.13
CA ASP A 164 -6.72 11.50 9.48
C ASP A 164 -8.24 11.82 9.43
N GLU A 165 -8.93 11.53 10.54
CA GLU A 165 -10.38 11.26 10.66
C GLU A 165 -11.34 12.26 9.99
N LYS A 166 -10.92 13.52 9.75
CA LYS A 166 -11.76 14.57 9.15
C LYS A 166 -11.92 14.46 7.63
N THR A 167 -11.06 13.70 6.96
CA THR A 167 -11.08 13.49 5.49
C THR A 167 -10.91 12.01 5.17
N ALA A 168 -11.64 11.14 5.87
CA ALA A 168 -11.51 9.68 5.77
C ALA A 168 -11.98 9.13 4.41
N SER A 169 -11.25 9.43 3.35
CA SER A 169 -11.46 8.86 2.02
C SER A 169 -10.53 7.67 1.85
N SER A 170 -11.10 6.47 1.82
CA SER A 170 -10.41 5.26 1.35
C SER A 170 -10.25 5.32 -0.17
N VAL A 171 -9.25 4.62 -0.71
CA VAL A 171 -9.13 4.33 -2.15
C VAL A 171 -10.45 3.78 -2.69
N ARG A 172 -11.17 2.98 -1.90
CA ARG A 172 -12.47 2.39 -2.31
C ARG A 172 -13.56 3.41 -2.60
N SER A 173 -13.43 4.64 -2.11
CA SER A 173 -14.43 5.69 -2.33
C SER A 173 -14.46 6.21 -3.78
N ILE A 174 -13.50 5.82 -4.63
CA ILE A 174 -13.46 6.18 -6.05
C ILE A 174 -14.39 5.31 -6.91
N PHE A 175 -14.79 4.15 -6.41
CA PHE A 175 -15.77 3.31 -7.10
C PHE A 175 -17.16 3.90 -6.87
N CYS A 176 -17.93 4.02 -7.95
CA CYS A 176 -19.28 4.56 -7.91
C CYS A 176 -20.26 3.55 -8.49
N CYS A 177 -21.50 3.59 -8.01
CA CYS A 177 -22.58 2.87 -8.67
C CYS A 177 -22.82 3.50 -10.05
N ALA A 178 -23.10 2.65 -11.04
CA ALA A 178 -23.77 3.13 -12.23
C ALA A 178 -25.21 3.48 -11.83
N GLU A 179 -25.66 4.68 -12.21
CA GLU A 179 -27.09 5.00 -12.24
C GLU A 179 -27.78 4.16 -13.32
#